data_AF-A0A1A9UU65-F1
#
_entry.id   AF-A0A1A9UU65-F1
#
_cell.length_a   1.000
_cell.length_b   1.000
_cell.length_c   1.000
_cell.angle_alpha   90.00
_cell.angle_beta   90.00
_cell.angle_gamma   90.00
#
_symmetry.space_group_name_H-M   'P 1'
#
loop_
_entity.id
_entity.type
_entity.pdbx_description
1 polymer ?
#
loop_
_entity_poly.entity_id
_entity_poly.type
_entity_poly.pdbx_seq_one_letter_code
_entity_poly.pdbx_strand_id
1 'polypeptide(L)'
;MASRRDIAPFLQRLRAFLLGREHTVALRFEDGVADRTQPPPDVPGGPAHILSANYYCARDPRRDVKPPIDLVQQKLLAAGKDTAKSGGGKLPTPGSGYTIASTNGSSKSSTRNPKLNELFGLARTLLSTNLCFGFEYA
;
A
#
# COMPACT_ATOMS: atom_id res chain seq x y z
N MET A 1 -5.67 -46.87 -5.94
CA MET A 1 -5.77 -45.97 -4.78
C MET A 1 -7.22 -46.00 -4.33
N ALA A 2 -7.50 -46.58 -3.16
CA ALA A 2 -8.87 -46.63 -2.64
C ALA A 2 -9.38 -45.19 -2.46
N SER A 3 -10.55 -44.89 -3.00
CA SER A 3 -11.17 -43.56 -2.96
C SER A 3 -11.44 -43.16 -1.50
N ARG A 4 -10.90 -42.02 -1.07
CA ARG A 4 -11.04 -41.48 0.30
C ARG A 4 -12.53 -41.32 0.63
N ARG A 5 -13.12 -42.22 1.44
CA ARG A 5 -14.56 -42.28 1.80
C ARG A 5 -15.49 -41.57 0.78
N ASP A 6 -15.50 -42.06 -0.45
CA ASP A 6 -16.31 -41.50 -1.52
C ASP A 6 -17.64 -42.25 -1.66
N ILE A 7 -18.59 -41.60 -2.33
CA ILE A 7 -19.92 -42.13 -2.62
C ILE A 7 -19.80 -43.18 -3.74
N ALA A 8 -20.82 -44.04 -3.93
CA ALA A 8 -20.90 -44.98 -5.05
C ALA A 8 -20.56 -44.33 -6.41
N PRO A 9 -19.84 -45.03 -7.31
CA PRO A 9 -19.29 -44.46 -8.55
C PRO A 9 -20.34 -43.87 -9.49
N PHE A 10 -21.59 -44.36 -9.44
CA PHE A 10 -22.71 -43.78 -10.18
C PHE A 10 -23.05 -42.36 -9.70
N LEU A 11 -23.15 -42.17 -8.39
CA LEU A 11 -23.47 -40.87 -7.79
C LEU A 11 -22.30 -39.88 -7.94
N GLN A 12 -21.06 -40.37 -8.02
CA GLN A 12 -19.90 -39.52 -8.35
C GLN A 12 -20.02 -38.90 -9.74
N ARG A 13 -20.45 -39.69 -10.75
CA ARG A 13 -20.66 -39.22 -12.12
C ARG A 13 -21.82 -38.25 -12.23
N LEU A 14 -22.94 -38.53 -11.54
CA LEU A 14 -24.07 -37.61 -11.46
C LEU A 14 -23.65 -36.26 -10.87
N ARG A 15 -22.85 -36.29 -9.79
CA ARG A 15 -22.30 -35.10 -9.15
C ARG A 15 -21.36 -34.33 -10.10
N ALA A 16 -20.42 -34.99 -10.76
CA ALA A 16 -19.51 -34.35 -11.70
C ALA A 16 -20.27 -33.71 -12.89
N PHE A 17 -21.34 -34.37 -13.35
CA PHE A 17 -22.22 -33.86 -14.39
C PHE A 17 -22.97 -32.60 -13.97
N LEU A 18 -23.59 -32.59 -12.77
CA LEU A 18 -24.32 -31.42 -12.27
C LEU A 18 -23.41 -30.24 -11.93
N LEU A 19 -22.17 -30.50 -11.50
CA LEU A 19 -21.21 -29.44 -11.18
C LEU A 19 -20.44 -28.91 -12.41
N GLY A 20 -20.46 -29.62 -13.54
CA GLY A 20 -19.67 -29.27 -14.73
C GLY A 20 -18.15 -29.28 -14.51
N ARG A 21 -17.70 -29.87 -13.38
CA ARG A 21 -16.29 -30.01 -13.00
C ARG A 21 -16.11 -31.25 -12.13
N GLU A 22 -14.88 -31.76 -12.10
CA GLU A 22 -14.51 -32.80 -11.14
C GLU A 22 -14.65 -32.30 -9.70
N HIS A 23 -15.35 -33.07 -8.87
CA HIS A 23 -15.63 -32.69 -7.50
C HIS A 23 -14.42 -32.95 -6.61
N THR A 24 -13.82 -31.87 -6.08
CA THR A 24 -12.75 -31.94 -5.08
C THR A 24 -13.32 -32.13 -3.68
N VAL A 25 -12.92 -33.17 -2.96
CA VAL A 25 -13.40 -33.42 -1.59
C VAL A 25 -12.74 -32.44 -0.61
N ALA A 26 -13.56 -31.62 0.06
CA ALA A 26 -13.10 -30.63 1.04
C ALA A 26 -12.80 -31.23 2.43
N LEU A 27 -13.25 -32.46 2.68
CA LEU A 27 -12.99 -33.16 3.93
C LEU A 27 -11.51 -33.53 4.04
N ARG A 28 -10.96 -33.32 5.23
CA ARG A 28 -9.60 -33.69 5.56
C ARG A 28 -9.60 -35.15 6.00
N PHE A 29 -8.79 -35.96 5.34
CA PHE A 29 -8.58 -37.36 5.68
C PHE A 29 -7.17 -37.56 6.19
N GLU A 30 -6.93 -38.59 6.98
CA GLU A 30 -5.65 -38.86 7.64
C GLU A 30 -4.49 -38.86 6.60
N ASP A 31 -4.68 -39.41 5.40
CA ASP A 31 -3.68 -39.42 4.31
C ASP A 31 -3.29 -38.03 3.74
N GLY A 32 -3.94 -36.94 4.17
CA GLY A 32 -3.65 -35.58 3.72
C GLY A 32 -3.41 -34.60 4.86
N VAL A 33 -3.34 -35.11 6.09
CA VAL A 33 -3.11 -34.32 7.30
C VAL A 33 -1.84 -34.86 7.95
N ALA A 34 -1.01 -33.96 8.50
CA ALA A 34 0.13 -34.39 9.30
C ALA A 34 -0.36 -35.15 10.55
N ASP A 35 0.45 -36.09 11.04
CA ASP A 35 0.11 -36.87 12.23
C ASP A 35 -0.24 -35.98 13.44
N ARG A 36 -1.13 -36.46 14.31
CA ARG A 36 -1.51 -35.73 15.53
C ARG A 36 -0.34 -35.59 16.51
N THR A 37 0.60 -36.55 16.48
CA THR A 37 1.81 -36.56 17.31
C THR A 37 2.99 -36.04 16.50
N GLN A 38 3.50 -34.87 16.87
CA GLN A 38 4.70 -34.30 16.24
C GLN A 38 5.92 -34.56 17.13
N PRO A 39 7.08 -34.92 16.57
CA PRO A 39 8.31 -35.04 17.33
C PRO A 39 8.69 -33.66 17.91
N PRO A 40 9.45 -33.62 19.03
CA PRO A 40 9.91 -32.35 19.60
C PRO A 40 10.74 -31.59 18.54
N PRO A 41 10.38 -30.34 18.21
CA PRO A 41 11.10 -29.55 17.22
C PRO A 41 12.38 -28.95 17.81
N ASP A 42 13.45 -28.92 17.03
CA ASP A 42 14.65 -28.12 17.30
C ASP A 42 14.51 -26.76 16.58
N VAL A 43 14.14 -25.73 17.34
CA VAL A 43 13.87 -24.39 16.78
C VAL A 43 15.12 -23.53 16.92
N PRO A 44 15.63 -22.91 15.83
CA PRO A 44 16.78 -22.03 15.93
C PRO A 44 16.48 -20.85 16.85
N GLY A 45 17.47 -20.49 17.67
CA GLY A 45 17.36 -19.35 18.57
C GLY A 45 17.14 -18.03 17.84
N GLY A 46 16.58 -17.06 18.56
CA GLY A 46 16.44 -15.69 18.06
C GLY A 46 17.78 -14.93 17.97
N PRO A 47 17.78 -13.73 17.37
CA PRO A 47 18.98 -12.93 17.16
C PRO A 47 19.66 -12.46 18.46
N ALA A 48 18.97 -12.52 19.59
CA ALA A 48 19.50 -12.20 20.91
C ALA A 48 20.17 -13.40 21.61
N HIS A 49 20.33 -14.55 20.94
CA HIS A 49 21.02 -15.72 21.49
C HIS A 49 22.55 -15.65 21.22
N ILE A 50 23.17 -14.56 21.67
CA ILE A 50 24.61 -14.28 21.49
C ILE A 50 25.25 -14.16 22.88
N LEU A 51 26.42 -14.79 23.07
CA LEU A 51 27.11 -14.88 24.36
C LEU A 51 27.84 -13.58 24.76
N SER A 52 28.30 -12.78 23.80
CA SER A 52 29.08 -11.55 24.03
C SER A 52 28.50 -10.35 23.30
N ALA A 53 28.80 -9.13 23.77
CA ALA A 53 28.35 -7.87 23.18
C ALA A 53 26.81 -7.74 23.04
N ASN A 54 26.06 -8.42 23.90
CA ASN A 54 24.60 -8.52 23.82
C ASN A 54 23.94 -7.90 25.07
N TYR A 55 24.17 -6.61 25.28
CA TYR A 55 23.60 -5.87 26.43
C TYR A 55 22.14 -5.47 26.19
N TYR A 56 21.29 -5.67 27.20
CA TYR A 56 19.85 -5.36 27.10
C TYR A 56 19.57 -3.88 26.84
N CYS A 57 20.41 -2.99 27.37
CA CYS A 57 20.27 -1.54 27.19
C CYS A 57 20.38 -1.08 25.72
N ALA A 58 21.12 -1.79 24.87
CA ALA A 58 21.27 -1.42 23.45
C ALA A 58 20.14 -1.93 22.55
N ARG A 59 19.27 -2.82 23.07
CA ARG A 59 18.20 -3.49 22.31
C ARG A 59 16.79 -3.21 22.83
N ASP A 60 16.64 -2.28 23.78
CA ASP A 60 15.36 -2.06 24.46
C ASP A 60 14.58 -0.89 23.84
N PRO A 61 13.73 -1.13 22.81
CA PRO A 61 12.97 -0.06 22.18
C PRO A 61 11.94 0.56 23.12
N ARG A 62 11.57 -0.11 24.22
CA ARG A 62 10.58 0.42 25.18
C ARG A 62 11.07 1.66 25.89
N ARG A 63 12.41 1.78 26.07
CA ARG A 63 13.06 2.95 26.68
C ARG A 63 13.47 4.00 25.66
N ASP A 64 13.50 3.65 24.38
CA ASP A 64 13.79 4.59 23.29
C ASP A 64 12.57 5.43 22.88
N VAL A 65 11.36 5.03 23.32
CA VAL A 65 10.14 5.79 23.08
C VAL A 65 10.22 7.13 23.82
N LYS A 66 10.33 8.20 23.04
CA LYS A 66 10.22 9.57 23.53
C LYS A 66 8.75 10.00 23.60
N PRO A 67 8.37 10.86 24.55
CA PRO A 67 7.04 11.46 24.56
C PRO A 67 6.75 12.18 23.23
N PRO A 68 5.48 12.24 22.81
CA PRO A 68 5.10 12.94 21.59
C PRO A 68 5.51 14.42 21.68
N ILE A 69 5.90 14.98 20.54
CA ILE A 69 6.34 16.36 20.44
C ILE A 69 5.12 17.27 20.21
N ASP A 70 4.89 18.21 21.12
CA ASP A 70 3.82 19.21 20.98
C ASP A 70 4.23 20.32 20.01
N LEU A 71 3.74 20.21 18.76
CA LEU A 71 4.05 21.14 17.67
C LEU A 71 3.56 22.58 17.92
N VAL A 72 2.52 22.75 18.74
CA VAL A 72 1.91 24.07 19.02
C VAL A 72 2.76 24.86 20.03
N GLN A 73 3.19 24.22 21.12
CA GLN A 73 3.96 24.87 22.19
C GLN A 73 5.41 25.17 21.75
N GLN A 74 6.05 24.27 20.99
CA GLN A 74 7.40 24.51 20.46
C GLN A 74 7.45 25.60 19.38
N LYS A 75 6.42 25.69 18.52
CA LYS A 75 6.37 26.71 17.45
C LYS A 75 6.18 28.13 18.00
N LEU A 76 5.54 28.28 19.16
CA LEU A 76 5.43 29.55 19.87
C LEU A 76 6.79 30.06 20.38
N LEU A 77 7.72 29.16 20.76
CA LEU A 77 9.06 29.51 21.22
C LEU A 77 10.03 29.86 20.08
N ALA A 78 9.86 29.26 18.90
CA ALA A 78 10.64 29.59 17.70
C ALA A 78 10.12 30.83 16.95
N ALA A 79 8.84 31.19 17.10
CA ALA A 79 8.23 32.35 16.48
C ALA A 79 8.67 33.71 17.09
N GLY A 80 9.41 33.69 18.21
CA GLY A 80 10.00 34.89 18.81
C GLY A 80 11.30 35.37 18.15
N LYS A 81 11.80 34.67 17.13
CA LYS A 81 12.95 35.10 16.31
C LYS A 81 12.51 35.19 14.86
N ASP A 82 12.39 36.43 14.41
CA ASP A 82 11.90 36.90 13.12
C ASP A 82 12.20 35.99 11.92
N THR A 83 11.16 35.69 11.12
CA THR A 83 11.09 36.15 9.73
C THR A 83 9.75 35.76 9.08
N ALA A 84 9.04 36.82 8.67
CA ALA A 84 8.04 36.92 7.59
C ALA A 84 7.36 35.62 7.07
N LYS A 85 6.03 35.62 7.19
CA LYS A 85 5.11 35.03 6.21
C LYS A 85 5.63 35.31 4.78
N SER A 86 6.15 34.29 4.09
CA SER A 86 6.30 34.32 2.63
C SER A 86 5.23 33.43 2.01
N GLY A 87 4.38 34.03 1.18
CA GLY A 87 3.32 33.37 0.45
C GLY A 87 3.80 32.32 -0.57
N GLY A 88 2.85 31.53 -1.06
CA GLY A 88 2.98 30.75 -2.30
C GLY A 88 3.61 29.34 -2.20
N GLY A 89 3.86 28.80 -1.01
CA GLY A 89 4.33 27.42 -0.84
C GLY A 89 3.21 26.39 -1.07
N LYS A 90 3.49 25.32 -1.83
CA LYS A 90 2.59 24.16 -1.93
C LYS A 90 2.28 23.64 -0.51
N LEU A 91 1.01 23.35 -0.21
CA LEU A 91 0.66 22.80 1.11
C LEU A 91 1.44 21.51 1.36
N PRO A 92 2.04 21.32 2.55
CA PRO A 92 2.73 20.09 2.88
C PRO A 92 1.70 18.95 2.94
N THR A 93 1.88 17.94 2.07
CA THR A 93 1.10 16.71 2.12
C THR A 93 1.73 15.74 3.13
N PRO A 94 0.95 14.99 3.92
CA PRO A 94 1.46 14.13 5.00
C PRO A 94 2.33 12.95 4.52
N GLY A 95 2.31 12.64 3.22
CA GLY A 95 3.13 11.60 2.60
C GLY A 95 2.89 11.55 1.10
N SER A 96 3.69 10.74 0.40
CA SER A 96 3.46 10.46 -1.02
C SER A 96 2.25 9.55 -1.20
N GLY A 97 1.40 9.83 -2.20
CA GLY A 97 0.27 8.95 -2.54
C GLY A 97 0.77 7.62 -3.10
N TYR A 98 0.25 6.50 -2.58
CA TYR A 98 0.63 5.18 -3.07
C TYR A 98 -0.18 4.80 -4.32
N THR A 99 0.49 4.25 -5.33
CA THR A 99 -0.15 3.61 -6.48
C THR A 99 0.12 2.12 -6.42
N ILE A 100 -0.93 1.31 -6.27
CA ILE A 100 -0.81 -0.14 -6.42
C ILE A 100 -0.70 -0.47 -7.91
N ALA A 101 0.38 -1.14 -8.30
CA ALA A 101 0.53 -1.62 -9.67
C ALA A 101 -0.43 -2.78 -9.90
N SER A 102 -1.39 -2.63 -10.82
CA SER A 102 -2.13 -3.78 -11.35
C SER A 102 -1.16 -4.63 -12.15
N THR A 103 -1.14 -5.95 -11.90
CA THR A 103 -0.30 -6.93 -12.62
C THR A 103 -0.58 -7.00 -14.12
N ASN A 104 -1.60 -6.28 -14.58
CA ASN A 104 -1.85 -6.02 -15.99
C ASN A 104 -1.69 -4.51 -16.24
N GLY A 105 -0.55 -4.15 -16.85
CA GLY A 105 -0.37 -2.91 -17.62
C GLY A 105 -0.40 -1.58 -16.86
N SER A 106 0.79 -1.09 -16.49
CA SER A 106 1.16 0.33 -16.50
C SER A 106 0.09 1.36 -16.10
N SER A 107 -0.18 1.51 -14.80
CA SER A 107 -0.70 2.78 -14.28
C SER A 107 0.47 3.70 -13.91
N LYS A 108 1.01 4.43 -14.90
CA LYS A 108 1.80 5.63 -14.59
C LYS A 108 0.81 6.67 -14.06
N SER A 109 0.89 7.02 -12.78
CA SER A 109 0.18 8.19 -12.26
C SER A 109 0.66 9.40 -13.06
N SER A 110 -0.29 10.02 -13.77
CA SER A 110 -0.04 11.19 -14.61
C SER A 110 0.42 12.34 -13.72
N THR A 111 1.73 12.51 -13.55
CA THR A 111 2.29 13.80 -13.18
C THR A 111 1.95 14.77 -14.29
N ARG A 112 0.94 15.61 -14.04
CA ARG A 112 0.50 16.72 -14.90
C ARG A 112 1.71 17.42 -15.50
N ASN A 113 1.89 17.32 -16.82
CA ASN A 113 3.00 17.94 -17.53
C ASN A 113 2.95 19.47 -17.34
N PRO A 114 4.01 20.12 -16.82
CA PRO A 114 4.00 21.57 -16.61
C PRO A 114 3.89 22.35 -17.94
N LYS A 115 4.33 21.76 -19.06
CA LYS A 115 4.26 22.39 -20.39
C LYS A 115 2.84 22.51 -20.97
N LEU A 116 1.89 21.68 -20.54
CA LEU A 116 0.50 21.78 -21.01
C LEU A 116 -0.21 22.98 -20.39
N ASN A 117 0.13 23.39 -19.16
CA ASN A 117 -0.48 24.56 -18.52
C ASN A 117 -0.06 25.88 -19.19
N GLU A 118 1.16 25.96 -19.72
CA GLU A 118 1.66 27.11 -20.50
C GLU A 118 0.87 27.29 -21.81
N LEU A 119 0.61 26.20 -22.53
CA LEU A 119 -0.15 26.23 -23.79
C LEU A 119 -1.64 26.55 -23.57
N PHE A 120 -2.26 25.97 -22.53
CA PHE A 120 -3.64 26.33 -22.17
C PHE A 120 -3.75 27.76 -21.63
N GLY A 121 -2.70 28.29 -20.97
CA GLY A 121 -2.62 29.69 -20.56
C GLY A 121 -2.55 30.64 -21.75
N LEU A 122 -1.65 30.37 -22.71
CA LEU A 122 -1.50 31.18 -23.92
C LEU A 122 -2.74 31.16 -24.83
N ALA A 123 -3.40 30.00 -24.96
CA ALA A 123 -4.63 29.88 -25.73
C ALA A 123 -5.78 30.70 -25.10
N ARG A 124 -5.84 30.77 -23.76
CA ARG A 124 -6.86 31.53 -23.04
C ARG A 124 -6.61 33.05 -23.13
N THR A 125 -5.36 33.49 -23.18
CA THR A 125 -5.03 34.90 -23.46
C THR A 125 -5.29 35.29 -24.91
N LEU A 126 -5.01 34.41 -25.89
CA LEU A 126 -5.27 34.70 -27.30
C LEU A 126 -6.76 34.75 -27.66
N LEU A 127 -7.61 33.96 -26.97
CA LEU A 127 -9.07 34.07 -27.12
C LEU A 127 -9.63 35.34 -26.46
N SER A 128 -9.00 35.81 -25.37
CA SER A 128 -9.41 37.03 -24.66
C SER A 128 -9.01 38.31 -25.41
N THR A 129 -7.88 38.33 -26.12
CA THR A 129 -7.43 39.54 -26.84
C THR A 129 -8.13 39.73 -28.19
N ASN A 130 -8.62 38.66 -28.81
CA ASN A 130 -9.35 38.74 -30.09
C ASN A 130 -10.84 39.11 -29.95
N LEU A 131 -11.38 39.17 -28.74
CA LEU A 131 -12.76 39.62 -28.48
C LEU A 131 -12.87 41.08 -28.04
N CYS A 132 -11.75 41.81 -27.89
CA CYS A 132 -11.74 43.21 -27.46
C CYS A 132 -11.14 44.20 -28.49
N PHE A 133 -10.76 43.76 -29.69
CA PHE A 133 -10.38 44.65 -30.80
C PHE A 133 -11.28 44.40 -32.01
N GLY A 134 -12.13 45.39 -32.34
CA GLY A 134 -12.58 45.61 -33.71
C GLY A 134 -14.07 45.39 -34.00
N PHE A 135 -14.90 46.32 -33.54
CA PHE A 135 -16.09 46.75 -34.25
C PHE A 135 -15.65 47.79 -35.30
N GLU A 136 -15.43 47.42 -36.57
CA GLU A 136 -15.39 48.40 -37.67
C GLU A 136 -15.56 47.75 -39.07
N TYR A 137 -16.60 48.18 -39.79
CA TYR A 137 -16.89 48.11 -41.24
C TYR A 137 -17.08 46.76 -41.96
N ALA A 138 -18.34 46.36 -42.17
CA ALA A 138 -19.08 46.53 -43.44
C ALA A 138 -20.57 46.16 -43.24
#